data_AF-A0A538J8S6-F1
#
_entry.id   AF-A0A538J8S6-F1
#
_cell.length_a   1.000
_cell.length_b   1.000
_cell.length_c   1.000
_cell.angle_alpha   90.00
_cell.angle_beta   90.00
_cell.angle_gamma   90.00
#
_symmetry.space_group_name_H-M   'P 1'
#
loop_
_entity.id
_entity.type
_entity.pdbx_description
1 polymer ?
#
loop_
_entity_poly.entity_id
_entity_poly.type
_entity_poly.pdbx_seq_one_letter_code
_entity_poly.pdbx_strand_id
1 'polypeptide(L)'
;MRFFEIDLDRSPAAVKYFKRGGQVVLFPYSVSKTDVEVFDIYAYTLRHDVRWRLRLNYTAADKQGTITFDDHGRPFETTAPADPSSWHELGGKPPSPQRAYGWQDGKWMEF
;
A
#
# COMPACT_ATOMS: atom_id res chain seq x y z
N MET A 1 2.64 9.04 9.91
CA MET A 1 2.85 7.79 9.15
C MET A 1 1.71 6.83 9.43
N ARG A 2 1.11 6.34 8.36
CA ARG A 2 0.05 5.32 8.36
C ARG A 2 0.54 4.08 7.66
N PHE A 3 0.07 2.94 8.13
CA PHE A 3 0.30 1.66 7.49
C PHE A 3 -0.98 1.22 6.83
N PHE A 4 -0.86 0.73 5.60
CA PHE A 4 -1.91 0.06 4.87
C PHE A 4 -1.46 -1.36 4.56
N GLU A 5 -2.21 -2.34 5.05
CA GLU A 5 -2.09 -3.72 4.61
C GLU A 5 -3.18 -4.00 3.59
N ILE A 6 -2.78 -4.45 2.39
CA ILE A 6 -3.69 -4.70 1.28
C ILE A 6 -3.62 -6.18 0.90
N ASP A 7 -4.72 -6.89 1.12
CA ASP A 7 -4.93 -8.26 0.66
C ASP A 7 -5.44 -8.24 -0.78
N LEU A 8 -4.54 -8.57 -1.72
CA LEU A 8 -4.81 -8.59 -3.16
C LEU A 8 -5.58 -9.84 -3.61
N ASP A 9 -5.74 -10.86 -2.76
CA ASP A 9 -6.54 -12.06 -3.09
C ASP A 9 -8.05 -11.82 -2.93
N ARG A 10 -8.45 -10.65 -2.42
CA ARG A 10 -9.86 -10.25 -2.28
C ARG A 10 -10.30 -9.40 -3.47
N SER A 11 -11.60 -9.50 -3.81
CA SER A 11 -12.23 -8.69 -4.85
C SER A 11 -13.47 -7.97 -4.28
N PRO A 12 -13.44 -6.63 -4.11
CA PRO A 12 -12.26 -5.76 -4.26
C PRO A 12 -11.19 -6.08 -3.21
N ALA A 13 -9.95 -5.63 -3.45
CA ALA A 13 -8.85 -5.83 -2.52
C ALA A 13 -9.22 -5.32 -1.12
N ALA A 14 -8.94 -6.12 -0.09
CA ALA A 14 -9.28 -5.76 1.28
C ALA A 14 -8.17 -4.92 1.89
N VAL A 15 -8.51 -3.76 2.45
CA VAL A 15 -7.56 -2.80 3.00
C VAL A 15 -7.75 -2.68 4.50
N LYS A 16 -6.68 -2.89 5.26
CA LYS A 16 -6.58 -2.54 6.68
C LYS A 16 -5.68 -1.32 6.83
N TYR A 17 -6.02 -0.42 7.74
CA TYR A 17 -5.26 0.81 7.97
C TYR A 17 -5.10 1.11 9.46
N PHE A 18 -3.89 1.50 9.86
CA PHE A 18 -3.55 1.75 11.26
C PHE A 18 -2.39 2.74 11.40
N LYS A 19 -2.23 3.33 12.59
CA LYS A 19 -1.02 4.08 12.98
C LYS A 19 0.01 3.17 13.62
N ARG A 20 1.26 3.66 13.66
CA ARG A 20 2.28 3.11 14.55
C ARG A 20 1.70 3.03 15.98
N GLY A 21 1.80 1.85 16.60
CA GLY A 21 1.16 1.54 17.89
C GLY A 21 -0.20 0.85 17.79
N GLY A 22 -0.69 0.52 16.59
CA GLY A 22 -1.87 -0.33 16.39
C GLY A 22 -3.22 0.39 16.47
N GLN A 23 -3.23 1.72 16.66
CA GLN A 23 -4.47 2.49 16.70
C GLN A 23 -5.12 2.53 15.31
N VAL A 24 -6.36 2.06 15.22
CA VAL A 24 -7.21 2.18 14.02
C VAL A 24 -7.56 3.65 13.82
N VAL A 25 -7.46 4.14 12.59
CA VAL A 25 -7.78 5.54 12.26
C VAL A 25 -8.70 5.61 11.06
N LEU A 26 -9.85 6.22 11.22
CA LEU A 26 -10.89 6.30 10.19
C LEU A 26 -10.47 7.21 9.02
N PHE A 27 -10.46 6.64 7.81
CA PHE A 27 -10.35 7.36 6.53
C PHE A 27 -11.75 7.91 6.15
N PRO A 28 -11.89 9.08 5.49
CA PRO A 28 -10.86 9.97 4.93
C PRO A 28 -10.07 10.76 5.98
N TYR A 29 -8.85 11.16 5.62
CA TYR A 29 -7.95 11.93 6.48
C TYR A 29 -7.80 13.37 5.96
N SER A 30 -7.61 14.30 6.90
CA SER A 30 -7.21 15.69 6.62
C SER A 30 -5.85 15.95 7.23
N VAL A 31 -4.98 16.61 6.47
CA VAL A 31 -3.65 17.08 6.91
C VAL A 31 -3.59 18.60 6.75
N SER A 32 -2.84 19.30 7.59
CA SER A 32 -2.60 20.73 7.39
C SER A 32 -1.45 20.95 6.39
N LYS A 33 -1.30 22.17 5.87
CA LYS A 33 -0.19 22.51 4.94
C LYS A 33 1.21 22.29 5.53
N THR A 34 1.33 22.28 6.86
CA THR A 34 2.60 22.10 7.56
C THR A 34 2.87 20.63 7.93
N ASP A 35 1.89 19.76 7.76
CA ASP A 35 2.02 18.35 8.16
C ASP A 35 2.42 17.50 6.96
N VAL A 36 3.53 16.78 7.08
CA VAL A 36 3.86 15.68 6.18
C VAL A 36 3.15 14.42 6.69
N GLU A 37 2.28 13.85 5.87
CA GLU A 37 1.75 12.50 6.11
C GLU A 37 2.45 11.50 5.19
N VAL A 38 2.89 10.40 5.79
CA VAL A 38 3.59 9.32 5.11
C VAL A 38 2.66 8.11 5.07
N PHE A 39 2.48 7.53 3.90
CA PHE A 39 1.75 6.27 3.72
C PHE A 39 2.75 5.16 3.45
N ASP A 40 2.80 4.19 4.36
CA ASP A 40 3.53 2.94 4.21
C ASP A 40 2.54 1.88 3.74
N ILE A 41 2.80 1.28 2.58
CA ILE A 41 1.85 0.42 1.88
C ILE A 41 2.48 -0.93 1.68
N TYR A 42 1.83 -1.91 2.27
CA TYR A 42 2.22 -3.29 2.24
C TYR A 42 1.11 -4.07 1.53
N ALA A 43 1.30 -4.35 0.24
CA ALA A 43 0.37 -5.13 -0.57
C ALA A 43 0.90 -6.56 -0.73
N TYR A 44 0.02 -7.55 -0.51
CA TYR A 44 0.40 -8.96 -0.55
C TYR A 44 -0.67 -9.82 -1.22
N THR A 45 -0.23 -10.96 -1.74
CA THR A 45 -1.06 -12.06 -2.24
C THR A 45 -0.39 -13.36 -1.81
N LEU A 46 -1.23 -14.37 -1.54
CA LEU A 46 -0.80 -15.70 -1.15
C LEU A 46 -1.15 -16.75 -2.22
N ARG A 47 -1.92 -16.38 -3.25
CA ARG A 47 -2.54 -17.34 -4.17
C ARG A 47 -2.32 -17.05 -5.64
N HIS A 48 -2.07 -15.80 -6.02
CA HIS A 48 -2.01 -15.41 -7.42
C HIS A 48 -0.89 -14.41 -7.68
N ASP A 49 -0.50 -14.28 -8.94
CA ASP A 49 0.31 -13.15 -9.37
C ASP A 49 -0.63 -12.00 -9.72
N VAL A 50 -0.46 -10.88 -9.04
CA VAL A 50 -1.38 -9.75 -9.13
C VAL A 50 -0.66 -8.51 -9.63
N ARG A 51 -1.26 -7.90 -10.66
CA ARG A 51 -0.89 -6.56 -11.12
C ARG A 51 -1.86 -5.53 -10.57
N TRP A 52 -1.33 -4.47 -9.96
CA TRP A 52 -2.16 -3.49 -9.25
C TRP A 52 -1.65 -2.06 -9.39
N ARG A 53 -2.56 -1.11 -9.24
CA ARG A 53 -2.27 0.33 -9.11
C ARG A 53 -2.99 0.85 -7.89
N LEU A 54 -2.36 1.76 -7.18
CA LEU A 54 -3.01 2.50 -6.10
C LEU A 54 -3.47 3.86 -6.61
N ARG A 55 -4.68 4.26 -6.27
CA ARG A 55 -5.21 5.59 -6.56
C ARG A 55 -5.64 6.27 -5.27
N LEU A 56 -5.10 7.46 -5.02
CA LEU A 56 -5.51 8.33 -3.92
C LEU A 56 -6.31 9.50 -4.47
N ASN A 57 -7.58 9.55 -4.11
CA ASN A 57 -8.40 10.73 -4.35
C ASN A 57 -8.16 11.75 -3.24
N TYR A 58 -7.94 13.00 -3.60
CA TYR A 58 -7.66 14.08 -2.66
C TYR A 58 -8.43 15.35 -2.98
N THR A 59 -8.63 16.15 -1.94
CA THR A 59 -9.04 17.55 -2.01
C THR A 59 -8.04 18.37 -1.20
N ALA A 60 -7.53 19.46 -1.77
CA ALA A 60 -6.56 20.36 -1.16
C ALA A 60 -6.90 21.81 -1.56
N ALA A 61 -7.44 22.57 -0.60
CA ALA A 61 -7.98 23.91 -0.85
C ALA A 61 -9.00 23.92 -2.01
N ASP A 62 -8.69 24.63 -3.09
CA ASP A 62 -9.50 24.76 -4.31
C ASP A 62 -9.21 23.65 -5.34
N LYS A 63 -8.29 22.72 -5.05
CA LYS A 63 -7.91 21.62 -5.95
C LYS A 63 -8.49 20.31 -5.48
N GLN A 64 -8.89 19.48 -6.43
CA GLN A 64 -9.20 18.07 -6.20
C GLN A 64 -8.56 17.24 -7.32
N GLY A 65 -8.30 15.97 -7.05
CA GLY A 65 -7.71 15.10 -8.07
C GLY A 65 -7.48 13.68 -7.59
N THR A 66 -6.83 12.91 -8.45
CA THR A 66 -6.42 11.54 -8.17
C THR A 66 -4.93 11.43 -8.44
N ILE A 67 -4.18 11.00 -7.44
CA ILE A 67 -2.78 10.59 -7.61
C ILE A 67 -2.80 9.09 -7.89
N THR A 68 -2.14 8.67 -8.97
CA THR A 68 -1.91 7.26 -9.27
C THR A 68 -0.49 6.91 -8.88
N PHE A 69 -0.34 5.82 -8.14
CA PHE A 69 0.95 5.27 -7.75
C PHE A 69 1.13 3.93 -8.45
N ASP A 70 2.19 3.84 -9.25
CA ASP A 70 2.53 2.71 -10.09
C ASP A 70 4.04 2.68 -10.41
N ASP A 71 4.51 1.58 -11.02
CA ASP A 71 5.90 1.38 -11.43
C ASP A 71 6.14 2.10 -12.78
N HIS A 72 6.45 3.40 -12.70
CA HIS A 72 6.79 4.23 -13.87
C HIS A 72 5.78 4.14 -15.03
N GLY A 73 4.48 4.17 -14.72
CA GLY A 73 3.37 4.05 -15.69
C GLY A 73 2.84 2.63 -15.90
N ARG A 74 3.53 1.62 -15.36
CA ARG A 74 3.10 0.22 -15.35
C ARG A 74 2.52 -0.15 -13.98
N PRO A 75 1.51 -1.03 -13.90
CA PRO A 75 1.07 -1.55 -12.61
C PRO A 75 2.25 -2.19 -11.85
N PHE A 76 2.23 -2.08 -10.52
CA PHE A 76 3.08 -2.93 -9.68
C PHE A 76 2.73 -4.39 -9.90
N GLU A 77 3.71 -5.28 -9.72
CA GLU A 77 3.53 -6.72 -9.78
C GLU A 77 3.91 -7.32 -8.42
N THR A 78 3.01 -8.13 -7.87
CA THR A 78 3.22 -8.87 -6.62
C THR A 78 2.92 -10.34 -6.89
N THR A 79 3.91 -11.19 -6.68
CA THR A 79 3.86 -12.63 -6.96
C THR A 79 3.59 -13.38 -5.67
N ALA A 80 2.74 -14.41 -5.75
CA ALA A 80 2.51 -15.28 -4.60
C ALA A 80 3.81 -16.02 -4.20
N PRO A 81 4.02 -16.31 -2.90
CA PRO A 81 5.13 -17.16 -2.48
C PRO A 81 4.99 -18.56 -3.08
N ALA A 82 6.13 -19.21 -3.36
CA ALA A 82 6.16 -20.57 -3.90
C ALA A 82 5.49 -21.60 -2.97
N ASP A 83 5.61 -21.38 -1.65
CA ASP A 83 4.89 -22.13 -0.64
C ASP A 83 3.98 -21.16 0.15
N PRO A 84 2.66 -21.20 -0.09
CA PRO A 84 1.73 -20.40 0.68
C PRO A 84 1.76 -20.76 2.16
N SER A 85 1.99 -22.01 2.56
CA SER A 85 1.89 -22.41 3.97
C SER A 85 2.92 -21.74 4.89
N SER A 86 4.00 -21.21 4.33
CA SER A 86 5.02 -20.45 5.06
C SER A 86 4.47 -19.22 5.80
N TRP A 87 3.30 -18.68 5.42
CA TRP A 87 2.67 -17.57 6.15
C TRP A 87 2.20 -17.97 7.56
N HIS A 88 1.81 -19.22 7.77
CA HIS A 88 1.42 -19.72 9.09
C HIS A 88 2.62 -19.78 10.03
N GLU A 89 3.79 -20.15 9.51
CA GLU A 89 5.06 -20.21 10.26
C GLU A 89 5.54 -18.82 10.70
N LEU A 90 5.17 -17.77 9.97
CA LEU A 90 5.41 -16.37 10.34
C LEU A 90 4.43 -15.84 11.41
N GLY A 91 3.58 -16.70 11.98
CA GLY A 91 2.61 -16.32 13.01
C GLY A 91 1.47 -15.45 12.47
N GLY A 92 1.07 -15.65 11.21
CA GLY A 92 0.03 -14.85 10.57
C GLY A 92 0.51 -13.47 10.09
N LYS A 93 1.82 -13.20 10.17
CA LYS A 93 2.41 -12.03 9.54
C LYS A 93 2.48 -12.26 8.04
N PRO A 94 2.23 -11.21 7.23
CA PRO A 94 2.38 -11.36 5.81
C PRO A 94 3.87 -11.57 5.44
N PRO A 95 4.16 -12.15 4.26
CA PRO A 95 5.52 -12.53 3.86
C PRO A 95 6.50 -11.35 3.86
N SER A 96 7.80 -11.62 3.84
CA SER A 96 8.77 -10.52 3.64
C SER A 96 8.51 -9.81 2.32
N PRO A 97 8.63 -8.47 2.24
CA PRO A 97 8.49 -7.74 0.99
C PRO A 97 9.47 -8.30 -0.05
N GLN A 98 8.95 -8.67 -1.23
CA GLN A 98 9.80 -9.09 -2.35
C GLN A 98 10.39 -7.91 -3.11
N ARG A 99 9.65 -6.78 -3.13
CA ARG A 99 10.01 -5.54 -3.80
C ARG A 99 9.55 -4.39 -2.94
N ALA A 100 10.32 -3.30 -2.94
CA ALA A 100 9.97 -2.12 -2.17
C ALA A 100 10.22 -0.86 -3.01
N TYR A 101 9.32 0.10 -2.86
CA TYR A 101 9.32 1.32 -3.67
C TYR A 101 9.20 2.54 -2.76
N GLY A 102 9.90 3.60 -3.15
CA GLY A 102 9.94 4.87 -2.43
C GLY A 102 9.63 6.01 -3.35
N TRP A 103 8.86 6.97 -2.88
CA TRP A 103 8.64 8.20 -3.62
C TRP A 103 9.79 9.16 -3.37
N GLN A 104 10.54 9.46 -4.43
CA GLN A 104 11.65 10.42 -4.42
C GLN A 104 11.57 11.32 -5.64
N ASP A 105 11.67 12.64 -5.44
CA ASP A 105 11.72 13.65 -6.50
C ASP A 105 10.62 13.54 -7.58
N GLY A 106 9.40 13.19 -7.15
CA GLY A 106 8.26 13.10 -8.05
C GLY A 106 8.13 11.76 -8.79
N LYS A 107 8.90 10.74 -8.40
CA LYS A 107 8.91 9.42 -9.02
C LYS A 107 8.97 8.31 -7.97
N TRP A 108 8.42 7.15 -8.30
CA TRP A 108 8.67 5.92 -7.56
C TRP A 108 10.04 5.36 -7.92
N MET A 109 10.78 4.88 -6.93
CA MET A 109 12.11 4.27 -7.09
C MET A 109 12.10 2.92 -6.37
N GLU A 110 12.53 1.87 -7.03
CA GLU A 110 12.74 0.55 -6.41
C GLU A 110 14.05 0.55 -5.60
N PHE A 111 14.07 -0.10 -4.43
CA PHE A 111 15.22 -0.18 -3.54
C PHE A 111 15.40 -1.56 -2.90
#